data_AF-A0A358R512-F1
#
_entry.id   AF-A0A358R512-F1
#
_cell.length_a   1.000
_cell.length_b   1.000
_cell.length_c   1.000
_cell.angle_alpha   90.00
_cell.angle_beta   90.00
_cell.angle_gamma   90.00
#
_symmetry.space_group_name_H-M   'P 1'
#
loop_
_entity.id
_entity.type
_entity.pdbx_description
1 polymer ?
#
loop_
_entity_poly.entity_id
_entity_poly.type
_entity_poly.pdbx_seq_one_letter_code
_entity_poly.pdbx_strand_id
1 'polypeptide(L)'
;MSLLVVGSVAYDGTETPFGKRYRVPGGSATFLSLSASFFTNPVHLIGIVGKDYAAEDIQRFEKRGIDLEGLQRDDSGDTFYYASKYSYDLNHRESLQTDLNVFERFDPVLTDVAKKANVVALGNIEPRLQLRVLDQVEKPKFVAMDTMNFWIEGWNEQLKETIARVDMLVVNDSEARELTGEHSLL
;
A
#
# COMPACT_ATOMS: atom_id res chain seq x y z
N MET A 1 -2.36 -16.67 12.77
CA MET A 1 -2.98 -16.46 11.43
C MET A 1 -1.89 -15.87 10.55
N SER A 2 -1.67 -16.35 9.33
CA SER A 2 -0.67 -15.74 8.43
C SER A 2 -1.31 -14.65 7.59
N LEU A 3 -0.76 -13.44 7.65
CA LEU A 3 -1.20 -12.28 6.87
C LEU A 3 -0.07 -11.83 5.94
N LEU A 4 -0.37 -11.72 4.65
CA LEU A 4 0.47 -11.06 3.67
C LEU A 4 -0.05 -9.65 3.43
N VAL A 5 0.84 -8.66 3.47
CA VAL A 5 0.54 -7.27 3.11
C VAL A 5 1.43 -6.89 1.94
N VAL A 6 0.84 -6.39 0.86
CA VAL A 6 1.55 -5.68 -0.20
C VAL A 6 0.99 -4.27 -0.29
N GLY A 7 1.82 -3.30 -0.63
CA GLY A 7 1.43 -1.90 -0.75
C GLY A 7 2.67 -1.02 -0.84
N SER A 8 2.50 0.29 -0.87
CA SER A 8 3.64 1.21 -0.88
C SER A 8 4.34 1.23 0.48
N VAL A 9 5.67 1.23 0.46
CA VAL A 9 6.54 1.58 1.57
C VAL A 9 7.26 2.85 1.14
N ALA A 10 6.98 3.96 1.82
CA ALA A 10 7.23 5.28 1.27
C ALA A 10 7.83 6.26 2.28
N TYR A 11 8.26 7.40 1.75
CA TYR A 11 8.37 8.64 2.50
C TYR A 11 7.28 9.61 2.06
N ASP A 12 6.60 10.21 3.03
CA ASP A 12 5.51 11.13 2.80
C ASP A 12 5.87 12.58 3.15
N GLY A 13 5.32 13.50 2.36
CA GLY A 13 5.16 14.91 2.65
C GLY A 13 3.71 15.19 3.04
N THR A 14 3.50 15.86 4.17
CA THR A 14 2.16 16.25 4.62
C THR A 14 2.15 17.71 5.01
N GLU A 15 1.31 18.47 4.32
CA GLU A 15 0.96 19.84 4.67
C GLU A 15 -0.45 19.90 5.24
N THR A 16 -0.61 20.71 6.27
CA THR A 16 -1.91 21.10 6.83
C THR A 16 -1.93 22.61 6.96
N PRO A 17 -3.09 23.23 7.24
CA PRO A 17 -3.13 24.66 7.57
C PRO A 17 -2.30 25.05 8.80
N PHE A 18 -1.93 24.07 9.63
CA PHE A 18 -1.28 24.28 10.92
C PHE A 18 0.21 23.92 10.92
N GLY A 19 0.73 23.35 9.82
CA GLY A 19 2.13 22.95 9.74
C GLY A 19 2.43 21.98 8.62
N LYS A 20 3.73 21.75 8.40
CA LYS A 20 4.25 20.88 7.34
C LYS A 20 5.32 19.95 7.88
N ARG A 21 5.36 18.72 7.36
CA ARG A 21 6.42 17.73 7.61
C ARG A 21 6.70 16.98 6.31
N TYR A 22 7.97 16.66 6.07
CA TYR A 22 8.41 15.92 4.89
C TYR A 22 9.34 14.79 5.33
N ARG A 23 9.49 13.80 4.45
CA ARG A 23 10.29 12.58 4.69
C ARG A 23 9.87 11.83 5.95
N VAL A 24 8.55 11.71 6.15
CA VAL A 24 7.99 10.91 7.24
C VAL A 24 7.71 9.50 6.71
N PRO A 25 8.07 8.41 7.40
CA PRO A 25 7.72 7.07 6.97
C PRO A 25 6.22 6.93 6.73
N GLY A 26 5.86 6.46 5.55
CA GLY A 26 4.48 6.37 5.10
C GLY A 26 4.28 5.20 4.13
N GLY A 27 3.26 5.31 3.29
CA GLY A 27 2.87 4.26 2.36
C GLY A 27 1.87 3.25 2.96
N SER A 28 1.01 2.71 2.09
CA SER A 28 -0.14 1.88 2.48
C SER A 28 0.28 0.61 3.22
N ALA A 29 1.33 -0.07 2.77
CA ALA A 29 1.82 -1.29 3.43
C ALA A 29 2.42 -1.00 4.80
N THR A 30 3.03 0.17 4.99
CA THR A 30 3.57 0.60 6.29
C THR A 30 2.45 0.69 7.32
N PHE A 31 1.38 1.43 6.99
CA PHE A 31 0.24 1.61 7.90
C PHE A 31 -0.50 0.29 8.16
N LEU A 32 -0.77 -0.49 7.11
CA LEU A 32 -1.44 -1.79 7.21
C LEU A 32 -0.64 -2.76 8.08
N SER A 33 0.66 -2.92 7.82
CA SER A 33 1.49 -3.90 8.53
C SER A 33 1.66 -3.52 10.00
N LEU A 34 1.91 -2.24 10.30
CA LEU A 34 2.05 -1.77 11.68
C LEU A 34 0.74 -1.94 12.47
N SER A 35 -0.40 -1.60 11.87
CA SER A 35 -1.72 -1.79 12.50
C SER A 35 -2.03 -3.27 12.72
N ALA A 36 -1.84 -4.11 11.71
CA ALA A 36 -2.09 -5.55 11.79
C ALA A 36 -1.18 -6.27 12.79
N SER A 37 0.04 -5.77 13.03
CA SER A 37 0.98 -6.35 14.00
C SER A 37 0.44 -6.41 15.44
N PHE A 38 -0.58 -5.62 15.78
CA PHE A 38 -1.26 -5.72 17.07
C PHE A 38 -2.21 -6.92 17.19
N PHE A 39 -2.61 -7.52 16.07
CA PHE A 39 -3.60 -8.59 16.02
C PHE A 39 -3.02 -9.92 15.55
N THR A 40 -1.94 -9.88 14.77
CA THR A 40 -1.29 -11.09 14.25
C THR A 40 0.22 -10.92 14.12
N ASN A 41 0.93 -12.02 14.28
CA ASN A 41 2.37 -12.11 14.15
C ASN A 41 2.74 -13.52 13.63
N PRO A 42 3.52 -13.65 12.54
CA PRO A 42 4.07 -12.57 11.71
C PRO A 42 3.05 -11.95 10.75
N VAL A 43 3.32 -10.71 10.37
CA VAL A 43 2.81 -10.06 9.16
C VAL A 43 3.92 -10.12 8.12
N HIS A 44 3.67 -10.67 6.94
CA HIS A 44 4.64 -10.75 5.84
C HIS A 44 4.50 -9.51 4.95
N LEU A 45 5.46 -8.58 5.06
CA LEU A 45 5.48 -7.36 4.27
C LEU A 45 6.18 -7.60 2.92
N ILE A 46 5.43 -7.37 1.84
CA ILE A 46 5.91 -7.44 0.47
C ILE A 46 5.98 -6.01 -0.08
N GLY A 47 7.16 -5.59 -0.51
CA GLY A 47 7.35 -4.23 -1.03
C GLY A 47 8.76 -4.00 -1.52
N ILE A 48 9.06 -2.75 -1.89
CA ILE A 48 10.40 -2.33 -2.29
C ILE A 48 10.71 -0.95 -1.69
N VAL A 49 11.96 -0.74 -1.31
CA VAL A 49 12.49 0.55 -0.89
C VAL A 49 13.78 0.88 -1.63
N GLY A 50 14.09 2.17 -1.74
CA GLY A 50 15.29 2.64 -2.40
C GLY A 50 16.49 2.74 -1.48
N LYS A 51 17.60 3.23 -2.02
CA LYS A 51 18.85 3.46 -1.28
C LYS A 51 18.70 4.43 -0.11
N ASP A 52 17.71 5.33 -0.17
CA ASP A 52 17.51 6.41 0.79
C ASP A 52 16.60 6.04 1.96
N TYR A 53 16.06 4.82 2.01
CA TYR A 53 15.24 4.36 3.13
C TYR A 53 16.10 4.08 4.37
N ALA A 54 15.80 4.79 5.45
CA ALA A 54 16.59 4.80 6.66
C ALA A 54 16.54 3.47 7.40
N ALA A 55 17.69 3.04 7.93
CA ALA A 55 17.79 1.80 8.71
C ALA A 55 16.92 1.87 9.98
N GLU A 56 16.78 3.04 10.58
CA GLU A 56 15.94 3.26 11.76
C GLU A 56 14.46 3.04 11.47
N ASP A 57 14.01 3.26 10.23
CA ASP A 57 12.63 3.05 9.82
C ASP A 57 12.36 1.56 9.56
N ILE A 58 13.34 0.83 8.99
CA ILE A 58 13.31 -0.64 8.91
C ILE A 58 13.17 -1.26 10.30
N GLN A 59 13.95 -0.78 11.28
CA GLN A 59 13.88 -1.26 12.67
C GLN A 59 12.49 -1.08 13.32
N ARG A 60 11.65 -0.15 12.83
CA ARG A 60 10.29 0.00 13.36
C ARG A 60 9.42 -1.22 13.04
N PHE A 61 9.61 -1.80 11.86
CA PHE A 61 8.91 -3.03 11.47
C PHE A 61 9.43 -4.23 12.26
N GLU A 62 10.75 -4.38 12.36
CA GLU A 62 11.39 -5.48 13.10
C GLU A 62 10.96 -5.50 14.58
N LYS A 63 10.91 -4.33 15.23
CA LYS A 63 10.44 -4.18 16.62
C LYS A 63 8.98 -4.61 16.82
N ARG A 64 8.19 -4.70 15.74
CA ARG A 64 6.81 -5.18 15.73
C ARG A 64 6.68 -6.65 15.34
N GLY A 65 7.79 -7.35 15.08
CA GLY A 65 7.79 -8.73 14.62
C GLY A 65 7.26 -8.90 13.19
N ILE A 66 7.28 -7.82 12.39
CA ILE A 66 6.90 -7.89 10.98
C ILE A 66 8.03 -8.59 10.23
N ASP A 67 7.65 -9.58 9.41
CA ASP A 67 8.56 -10.30 8.54
C ASP A 67 8.86 -9.46 7.29
N LEU A 68 10.14 -9.22 7.05
CA LEU A 68 10.68 -8.36 6.00
C LEU A 68 11.40 -9.15 4.90
N GLU A 69 11.35 -10.48 4.88
CA GLU A 69 12.00 -11.26 3.82
C GLU A 69 11.48 -10.90 2.41
N GLY A 70 10.24 -10.41 2.31
CA GLY A 70 9.64 -9.92 1.06
C GLY A 70 9.84 -8.43 0.77
N LEU A 71 10.55 -7.70 1.63
CA LEU A 71 10.88 -6.29 1.42
C LEU A 71 12.19 -6.17 0.65
N GLN A 72 12.10 -5.84 -0.64
CA GLN A 72 13.25 -5.65 -1.51
C GLN A 72 13.91 -4.29 -1.27
N ARG A 73 15.21 -4.21 -1.53
CA ARG A 73 15.97 -2.96 -1.58
C ARG A 73 16.61 -2.81 -2.95
N ASP A 74 16.32 -1.70 -3.63
CA ASP A 74 16.95 -1.35 -4.91
C ASP A 74 17.84 -0.11 -4.72
N ASP A 75 19.15 -0.34 -4.71
CA ASP A 75 20.13 0.73 -4.52
C ASP A 75 20.31 1.62 -5.77
N SER A 76 19.66 1.30 -6.90
CA SER A 76 19.73 2.11 -8.13
C SER A 76 18.79 3.33 -8.11
N GLY A 77 17.82 3.38 -7.21
CA GLY A 77 16.81 4.44 -7.12
C GLY A 77 16.46 4.86 -5.70
N ASP A 78 15.63 5.88 -5.60
CA ASP A 78 15.09 6.38 -4.33
C ASP A 78 13.78 5.67 -3.97
N THR A 79 13.36 5.76 -2.72
CA THR A 79 12.10 5.17 -2.25
C THR A 79 10.91 5.94 -2.82
N PHE A 80 9.77 5.28 -3.01
CA PHE A 80 8.52 5.93 -3.37
C PHE A 80 8.25 7.15 -2.48
N TYR A 81 7.85 8.26 -3.10
CA TYR A 81 7.57 9.51 -2.40
C TYR A 81 6.19 10.05 -2.76
N TYR A 82 5.42 10.43 -1.74
CA TYR A 82 4.11 11.05 -1.92
C TYR A 82 3.98 12.31 -1.09
N ALA A 83 3.56 13.42 -1.68
CA ALA A 83 3.26 14.63 -0.95
C ALA A 83 1.80 15.02 -1.10
N SER A 84 1.17 15.39 0.00
CA SER A 84 -0.22 15.86 0.02
C SER A 84 -0.42 17.07 0.91
N LYS A 85 -1.50 17.81 0.64
CA LYS A 85 -1.92 18.98 1.41
C LYS A 85 -3.38 18.86 1.82
N TYR A 86 -3.61 18.85 3.12
CA TYR A 86 -4.94 18.86 3.71
C TYR A 86 -5.53 20.27 3.71
N SER A 87 -6.85 20.33 3.53
CA SER A 87 -7.64 21.54 3.67
C SER A 87 -7.95 21.86 5.15
N TYR A 88 -8.68 22.94 5.43
CA TYR A 88 -9.12 23.29 6.79
C TYR A 88 -10.13 22.31 7.40
N ASP A 89 -10.79 21.49 6.59
CA ASP A 89 -11.64 20.42 7.11
C ASP A 89 -10.85 19.20 7.62
N LEU A 90 -9.52 19.17 7.38
CA LEU A 90 -8.61 18.08 7.76
C LEU A 90 -9.03 16.70 7.25
N ASN A 91 -9.83 16.66 6.18
CA ASN A 91 -10.29 15.43 5.55
C ASN A 91 -9.88 15.41 4.07
N HIS A 92 -10.30 16.42 3.31
CA HIS A 92 -9.94 16.52 1.91
C HIS A 92 -8.46 16.87 1.78
N ARG A 93 -7.79 16.15 0.89
CA ARG A 93 -6.39 16.39 0.56
C ARG A 93 -6.21 16.53 -0.94
N GLU A 94 -5.30 17.42 -1.30
CA GLU A 94 -4.76 17.57 -2.65
C GLU A 94 -3.46 16.76 -2.73
N SER A 95 -3.30 15.93 -3.75
CA SER A 95 -2.02 15.29 -4.08
C SER A 95 -1.11 16.34 -4.75
N LEU A 96 0.02 16.64 -4.12
CA LEU A 96 0.99 17.61 -4.63
C LEU A 96 2.08 16.96 -5.49
N GLN A 97 2.50 15.74 -5.12
CA GLN A 97 3.59 15.04 -5.78
C GLN A 97 3.44 13.53 -5.59
N THR A 98 3.77 12.75 -6.63
CA THR A 98 3.81 11.30 -6.58
C THR A 98 4.98 10.83 -7.43
N ASP A 99 6.04 10.37 -6.78
CA ASP A 99 7.21 9.84 -7.44
C ASP A 99 7.24 8.32 -7.20
N LEU A 100 6.99 7.56 -8.26
CA LEU A 100 6.98 6.09 -8.17
C LEU A 100 8.38 5.55 -7.81
N ASN A 101 9.44 6.15 -8.35
CA ASN A 101 10.83 5.76 -8.10
C ASN A 101 11.06 4.24 -8.25
N VAL A 102 11.67 3.56 -7.26
CA VAL A 102 11.93 2.11 -7.35
C VAL A 102 10.66 1.26 -7.56
N PHE A 103 9.47 1.79 -7.24
CA PHE A 103 8.21 1.09 -7.53
C PHE A 103 7.98 0.87 -9.03
N GLU A 104 8.51 1.73 -9.92
CA GLU A 104 8.37 1.56 -11.37
C GLU A 104 8.99 0.25 -11.89
N ARG A 105 10.03 -0.23 -11.19
CA ARG A 105 10.77 -1.45 -11.55
C ARG A 105 10.47 -2.61 -10.61
N PHE A 106 9.47 -2.45 -9.75
CA PHE A 106 9.17 -3.45 -8.74
C PHE A 106 8.58 -4.72 -9.36
N ASP A 107 9.25 -5.84 -9.09
CA ASP A 107 8.79 -7.18 -9.42
C ASP A 107 8.72 -8.03 -8.14
N PRO A 108 7.53 -8.19 -7.55
CA PRO A 108 7.39 -8.86 -6.26
C PRO A 108 7.59 -10.37 -6.43
N VAL A 109 8.47 -10.94 -5.62
CA VAL A 109 8.67 -12.40 -5.55
C VAL A 109 8.35 -12.84 -4.12
N LEU A 110 7.32 -13.67 -3.96
CA LEU A 110 6.92 -14.16 -2.65
C LEU A 110 7.83 -15.28 -2.16
N THR A 111 8.16 -15.25 -0.86
CA THR A 111 8.79 -16.38 -0.17
C THR A 111 7.82 -17.56 -0.06
N ASP A 112 8.32 -18.77 0.11
CA ASP A 112 7.47 -19.96 0.25
C ASP A 112 6.55 -19.92 1.48
N VAL A 113 6.92 -19.12 2.48
CA VAL A 113 6.07 -18.86 3.66
C VAL A 113 4.96 -17.87 3.30
N ALA A 114 5.29 -16.77 2.61
CA ALA A 114 4.33 -15.75 2.19
C ALA A 114 3.28 -16.29 1.21
N LYS A 115 3.67 -17.20 0.29
CA LYS A 115 2.73 -17.88 -0.64
C LYS A 115 1.61 -18.66 0.05
N LYS A 116 1.80 -19.04 1.32
CA LYS A 116 0.85 -19.81 2.14
C LYS A 116 0.03 -18.91 3.08
N ALA A 117 0.02 -17.59 2.86
CA ALA A 117 -0.79 -16.67 3.63
C ALA A 117 -2.28 -17.01 3.52
N ASN A 118 -2.97 -17.05 4.66
CA ASN A 118 -4.42 -17.31 4.69
C ASN A 118 -5.21 -16.02 4.43
N VAL A 119 -4.65 -14.87 4.79
CA VAL A 119 -5.24 -13.56 4.54
C VAL A 119 -4.27 -12.73 3.73
N VAL A 120 -4.78 -12.03 2.72
CA VAL A 120 -4.02 -11.14 1.85
C VAL A 120 -4.63 -9.75 1.93
N ALA A 121 -3.80 -8.75 2.22
CA ALA A 121 -4.16 -7.35 2.16
C ALA A 121 -3.40 -6.69 1.00
N LEU A 122 -4.13 -6.39 -0.08
CA LEU A 122 -3.66 -5.67 -1.26
C LEU A 122 -3.82 -4.17 -1.01
N GLY A 123 -2.85 -3.59 -0.31
CA GLY A 123 -2.78 -2.16 -0.08
C GLY A 123 -2.54 -1.35 -1.36
N ASN A 124 -2.81 -0.06 -1.27
CA ASN A 124 -2.88 0.87 -2.39
C ASN A 124 -1.53 0.99 -3.13
N ILE A 125 -1.50 0.44 -4.34
CA ILE A 125 -0.45 0.47 -5.38
C ILE A 125 -1.11 0.18 -6.74
N GLU A 126 -0.31 0.14 -7.82
CA GLU A 126 -0.81 -0.18 -9.16
C GLU A 126 -1.64 -1.49 -9.17
N PRO A 127 -2.86 -1.51 -9.76
CA PRO A 127 -3.74 -2.67 -9.71
C PRO A 127 -3.13 -3.96 -10.29
N ARG A 128 -2.31 -3.86 -11.35
CA ARG A 128 -1.62 -5.02 -11.93
C ARG A 128 -0.59 -5.62 -10.99
N LEU A 129 0.07 -4.78 -10.20
CA LEU A 129 1.03 -5.23 -9.19
C LEU A 129 0.30 -5.93 -8.02
N GLN A 130 -0.87 -5.43 -7.62
CA GLN A 130 -1.74 -6.12 -6.65
C GLN A 130 -2.11 -7.53 -7.15
N LEU A 131 -2.52 -7.67 -8.41
CA LEU A 131 -2.80 -8.97 -9.02
C LEU A 131 -1.58 -9.89 -9.11
N ARG A 132 -0.42 -9.36 -9.52
CA ARG A 132 0.84 -10.13 -9.59
C ARG A 132 1.21 -10.75 -8.24
N VAL A 133 0.94 -10.06 -7.12
CA VAL A 133 1.13 -10.63 -5.79
C VAL A 133 0.08 -11.68 -5.48
N LEU A 134 -1.20 -11.38 -5.73
CA LEU A 134 -2.28 -12.32 -5.46
C LEU A 134 -2.12 -13.65 -6.24
N ASP A 135 -1.65 -13.59 -7.48
CA ASP A 135 -1.41 -14.76 -8.34
C ASP A 135 -0.34 -15.73 -7.80
N GLN A 136 0.55 -15.24 -6.94
CA GLN A 136 1.58 -16.06 -6.31
C GLN A 136 1.08 -16.74 -5.03
N VAL A 137 -0.06 -16.33 -4.47
CA VAL A 137 -0.61 -16.91 -3.23
C VAL A 137 -1.40 -18.17 -3.56
N GLU A 138 -1.08 -19.28 -2.90
CA GLU A 138 -1.59 -20.60 -3.28
C GLU A 138 -3.12 -20.74 -3.07
N LYS A 139 -3.60 -20.43 -1.86
CA LYS A 139 -5.00 -20.61 -1.44
C LYS A 139 -5.38 -19.61 -0.34
N PRO A 140 -5.51 -18.30 -0.67
CA PRO A 140 -5.98 -17.34 0.31
C PRO A 140 -7.42 -17.68 0.73
N LYS A 141 -7.72 -17.51 2.02
CA LYS A 141 -9.08 -17.65 2.58
C LYS A 141 -9.86 -16.35 2.58
N PHE A 142 -9.14 -15.22 2.54
CA PHE A 142 -9.71 -13.88 2.50
C PHE A 142 -8.74 -12.91 1.85
N VAL A 143 -9.22 -12.10 0.92
CA VAL A 143 -8.47 -11.08 0.21
C VAL A 143 -9.19 -9.75 0.37
N ALA A 144 -8.53 -8.80 1.02
CA ALA A 144 -8.97 -7.41 1.08
C ALA A 144 -8.08 -6.54 0.19
N MET A 145 -8.66 -5.50 -0.40
CA MET A 145 -7.91 -4.47 -1.12
C MET A 145 -8.38 -3.07 -0.76
N ASP A 146 -7.47 -2.12 -0.86
CA ASP A 146 -7.81 -0.70 -1.02
C ASP A 146 -7.15 -0.14 -2.29
N THR A 147 -7.48 1.11 -2.62
CA THR A 147 -6.99 1.80 -3.81
C THR A 147 -6.92 3.31 -3.55
N MET A 148 -6.73 4.12 -4.58
CA MET A 148 -6.83 5.58 -4.51
C MET A 148 -7.30 6.14 -5.84
N ASN A 149 -7.77 7.39 -5.82
CA ASN A 149 -8.16 8.16 -7.02
C ASN A 149 -7.14 8.06 -8.17
N PHE A 150 -5.84 8.13 -7.90
CA PHE A 150 -4.80 8.00 -8.94
C PHE A 150 -4.94 6.71 -9.80
N TRP A 151 -5.30 5.59 -9.19
CA TRP A 151 -5.51 4.33 -9.92
C TRP A 151 -6.93 4.21 -10.48
N ILE A 152 -7.92 4.81 -9.83
CA ILE A 152 -9.31 4.86 -10.31
C ILE A 152 -9.39 5.64 -11.63
N GLU A 153 -8.72 6.79 -11.72
CA GLU A 153 -8.67 7.64 -12.92
C GLU A 153 -7.78 7.03 -14.02
N GLY A 154 -6.57 6.59 -13.66
CA GLY A 154 -5.55 6.19 -14.64
C GLY A 154 -5.64 4.74 -15.13
N TRP A 155 -6.19 3.83 -14.31
CA TRP A 155 -6.11 2.38 -14.51
C TRP A 155 -7.43 1.67 -14.20
N ASN A 156 -8.56 2.34 -14.48
CA ASN A 156 -9.90 1.90 -14.09
C ASN A 156 -10.24 0.45 -14.50
N GLU A 157 -9.90 0.06 -15.72
CA GLU A 157 -10.18 -1.28 -16.23
C GLU A 157 -9.38 -2.35 -15.47
N GLN A 158 -8.08 -2.12 -15.24
CA GLN A 158 -7.24 -3.03 -14.45
C GLN A 158 -7.70 -3.07 -13.00
N LEU A 159 -8.14 -1.94 -12.45
CA LEU A 159 -8.67 -1.88 -11.10
C LEU A 159 -9.94 -2.74 -10.96
N LYS A 160 -10.85 -2.68 -11.93
CA LYS A 160 -12.04 -3.55 -11.97
C LYS A 160 -11.68 -5.03 -12.07
N GLU A 161 -10.67 -5.38 -12.87
CA GLU A 161 -10.13 -6.75 -12.93
C GLU A 161 -9.60 -7.21 -11.57
N THR A 162 -8.90 -6.33 -10.84
CA THR A 162 -8.43 -6.62 -9.47
C THR A 162 -9.60 -6.78 -8.50
N ILE A 163 -10.57 -5.86 -8.52
CA ILE A 163 -11.75 -5.89 -7.64
C ILE A 163 -12.55 -7.19 -7.83
N ALA A 164 -12.65 -7.70 -9.06
CA ALA A 164 -13.35 -8.95 -9.34
C ALA A 164 -12.72 -10.19 -8.69
N ARG A 165 -11.51 -10.07 -8.13
CA ARG A 165 -10.73 -11.18 -7.54
C ARG A 165 -10.54 -11.07 -6.03
N VAL A 166 -11.18 -10.10 -5.37
CA VAL A 166 -11.08 -9.91 -3.92
C VAL A 166 -12.41 -10.16 -3.22
N ASP A 167 -12.33 -10.46 -1.92
CA ASP A 167 -13.52 -10.67 -1.07
C ASP A 167 -14.04 -9.35 -0.48
N MET A 168 -13.17 -8.34 -0.33
CA MET A 168 -13.51 -7.05 0.26
C MET A 168 -12.75 -5.90 -0.39
N LEU A 169 -13.49 -4.88 -0.83
CA LEU A 169 -12.95 -3.58 -1.24
C LEU A 169 -13.16 -2.56 -0.11
N VAL A 170 -12.08 -1.87 0.27
CA VAL A 170 -12.10 -0.76 1.23
C VAL A 170 -11.81 0.53 0.48
N VAL A 171 -12.78 1.43 0.47
CA VAL A 171 -12.67 2.75 -0.16
C VAL A 171 -13.37 3.80 0.71
N ASN A 172 -12.92 5.05 0.63
CA ASN A 172 -13.66 6.16 1.21
C ASN A 172 -14.83 6.58 0.31
N ASP A 173 -15.65 7.52 0.80
CA ASP A 173 -16.86 7.96 0.09
C ASP A 173 -16.55 8.74 -1.19
N SER A 174 -15.40 9.42 -1.29
CA SER A 174 -14.97 10.08 -2.53
C SER A 174 -14.61 9.04 -3.60
N GLU A 175 -13.78 8.05 -3.23
CA GLU A 175 -13.38 6.95 -4.11
C GLU A 175 -14.57 6.10 -4.56
N ALA A 176 -15.54 5.85 -3.67
CA ALA A 176 -16.76 5.12 -4.02
C ALA A 176 -17.60 5.85 -5.07
N ARG A 177 -17.76 7.17 -4.96
CA ARG A 177 -18.47 7.98 -5.97
C ARG A 177 -17.72 8.01 -7.29
N GLU A 178 -16.39 8.09 -7.23
CA GLU A 178 -15.53 8.08 -8.42
C GLU A 178 -15.59 6.75 -9.18
N LEU A 179 -15.57 5.62 -8.45
CA LEU A 179 -15.70 4.28 -9.02
C LEU A 179 -17.07 4.03 -9.66
N THR A 180 -18.14 4.56 -9.07
CA THR A 180 -19.52 4.31 -9.50
C THR A 180 -20.03 5.34 -10.52
N GLY A 181 -19.47 6.55 -10.53
CA GLY A 181 -20.02 7.70 -11.24
C GLY A 181 -21.30 8.26 -10.60
N GLU A 182 -21.70 7.75 -9.44
CA GLU A 182 -22.94 8.10 -8.76
C GLU A 182 -22.66 8.94 -7.51
N HIS A 183 -23.50 9.94 -7.26
CA HIS A 183 -23.39 10.73 -6.03
C HIS A 183 -24.02 10.02 -4.81
N SER A 184 -25.08 9.24 -5.05
CA SER A 184 -25.74 8.43 -4.02
C SER A 184 -24.92 7.17 -3.74
N LEU A 185 -24.71 6.88 -2.45
CA LEU A 185 -24.13 5.61 -1.97
C LEU A 185 -25.18 4.76 -1.21
N LEU A 186 -26.46 5.10 -1.38
CA LEU A 186 -27.63 4.43 -0.82
C LEU A 186 -28.42 3.71 -1.91
#